data_AF-A0A3D1HQV4-F1
#
_entry.id   AF-A0A3D1HQV4-F1
#
_cell.length_a   1.000
_cell.length_b   1.000
_cell.length_c   1.000
_cell.angle_alpha   90.00
_cell.angle_beta   90.00
_cell.angle_gamma   90.00
#
_symmetry.space_group_name_H-M   'P 1'
#
loop_
_entity.id
_entity.type
_entity.pdbx_description
1 polymer ?
#
loop_
_entity_poly.entity_id
_entity_poly.type
_entity_poly.pdbx_seq_one_letter_code
_entity_poly.pdbx_strand_id
1 'polypeptide(L)' 'KKVAEIDSRLAELQSLKDELSGLASACDGDHRPDCPILNALSGRT' A
#
# COMPACT_ATOMS: atom_id res chain seq x y z
N LYS A 1 -2.37 22.13 17.73
CA LYS A 1 -3.34 22.80 16.81
C LYS A 1 -4.01 21.72 15.99
N LYS A 2 -5.35 21.72 15.85
CA LYS A 2 -6.12 20.65 15.19
C LYS A 2 -5.76 20.43 13.72
N VAL A 3 -5.36 21.49 13.01
CA VAL A 3 -4.90 21.42 11.61
C VAL A 3 -3.64 20.54 11.49
N ALA A 4 -2.67 20.69 12.38
CA ALA A 4 -1.44 19.89 12.33
C ALA A 4 -1.68 18.39 12.57
N GLU A 5 -2.70 18.04 13.37
CA GLU A 5 -3.11 16.66 13.59
C GLU A 5 -3.76 16.05 12.32
N ILE A 6 -4.57 16.85 11.62
CA ILE A 6 -5.16 16.47 10.34
C ILE A 6 -4.06 16.28 9.28
N ASP A 7 -3.09 17.19 9.22
CA ASP A 7 -1.96 17.09 8.29
C ASP A 7 -1.12 15.83 8.54
N SER A 8 -0.87 15.49 9.82
CA SER A 8 -0.18 14.25 10.20
C SER A 8 -0.96 13.02 9.72
N ARG A 9 -2.27 13.00 9.93
CA ARG A 9 -3.11 11.87 9.53
C ARG A 9 -3.19 11.73 8.01
N LEU A 10 -3.23 12.84 7.28
CA LEU A 10 -3.18 12.85 5.82
C LEU A 10 -1.84 12.28 5.31
N ALA A 11 -0.72 12.66 5.92
CA ALA A 11 0.59 12.14 5.55
C ALA A 11 0.68 10.61 5.77
N GLU A 12 0.18 10.11 6.91
CA GLU A 12 0.10 8.67 7.17
C GLU A 12 -0.72 7.93 6.09
N LEU A 13 -1.92 8.44 5.80
CA LEU A 13 -2.80 7.83 4.80
C LEU A 13 -2.21 7.88 3.40
N GLN A 14 -1.54 8.97 3.05
CA GLN A 14 -0.87 9.12 1.75
C GLN A 14 0.29 8.13 1.63
N SER A 15 1.09 7.94 2.68
CA SER A 15 2.16 6.94 2.70
C SER A 15 1.62 5.52 2.48
N LEU A 16 0.56 5.15 3.18
CA LEU A 16 -0.08 3.84 3.00
C LEU A 16 -0.64 3.67 1.57
N LYS A 17 -1.22 4.73 1.02
CA LYS A 17 -1.72 4.71 -0.36
C LYS A 17 -0.59 4.46 -1.36
N ASP A 18 0.55 5.12 -1.18
CA ASP A 18 1.67 5.03 -2.12
C ASP A 18 2.28 3.63 -2.11
N GLU A 19 2.40 3.01 -0.93
CA GLU A 19 2.85 1.62 -0.78
C GLU A 19 1.89 0.64 -1.47
N LEU A 20 0.59 0.73 -1.18
CA LEU A 20 -0.44 -0.11 -1.81
C LEU A 20 -0.52 0.11 -3.32
N SER A 21 -0.31 1.33 -3.80
CA SER A 21 -0.32 1.67 -5.23
C SER A 21 0.86 1.03 -5.96
N GLY A 22 2.04 0.95 -5.33
CA GLY A 22 3.19 0.23 -5.86
C GLY A 22 2.89 -1.26 -6.02
N LEU A 23 2.30 -1.89 -5.01
CA LEU A 23 1.92 -3.30 -5.05
C LEU A 23 0.84 -3.58 -6.11
N ALA A 24 -0.16 -2.70 -6.22
CA ALA A 24 -1.20 -2.80 -7.24
C ALA A 24 -0.65 -2.64 -8.66
N SER A 25 0.31 -1.73 -8.87
CA SER A 25 0.94 -1.52 -10.18
C SER A 25 1.79 -2.71 -10.63
N ALA A 26 2.32 -3.49 -9.67
CA ALA A 26 3.06 -4.71 -9.93
C ALA A 26 2.16 -5.94 -10.15
N CYS A 27 0.84 -5.81 -9.94
CA CYS A 27 -0.10 -6.92 -10.03
C CYS A 27 -0.85 -6.90 -11.37
N ASP A 28 -0.74 -8.01 -12.13
CA ASP A 28 -1.45 -8.18 -13.41
C ASP A 28 -2.97 -8.37 -13.23
N GLY A 29 -3.43 -8.67 -12.00
CA GLY A 29 -4.86 -8.84 -11.69
C GLY A 29 -5.49 -10.09 -12.33
N ASP A 30 -4.68 -11.07 -12.74
CA ASP A 30 -5.11 -12.31 -13.36
C ASP A 30 -5.03 -13.51 -12.38
N HIS A 31 -5.18 -14.73 -12.90
CA HIS A 31 -5.17 -15.95 -12.10
C HIS A 31 -3.75 -16.52 -11.90
N ARG A 32 -2.68 -15.73 -12.08
CA ARG A 32 -1.31 -16.24 -11.91
C ARG A 32 -0.98 -16.53 -10.44
N PRO A 33 -0.17 -17.57 -10.16
CA PRO A 33 0.18 -17.97 -8.80
C PRO A 33 1.15 -17.00 -8.10
N ASP A 34 1.92 -16.22 -8.88
CA ASP A 34 2.82 -15.17 -8.36
C ASP A 34 2.10 -13.83 -8.31
N CYS A 35 1.33 -13.61 -7.23
CA CYS A 35 0.72 -12.31 -6.95
C CYS A 35 1.62 -11.51 -5.98
N PRO A 36 2.24 -10.40 -6.44
CA PRO A 36 3.15 -9.61 -5.61
C PRO A 36 2.49 -9.03 -4.36
N ILE A 37 1.19 -8.68 -4.44
CA ILE A 37 0.40 -8.21 -3.29
C ILE A 37 0.34 -9.29 -2.21
N LEU A 38 -0.01 -10.51 -2.57
CA LEU A 38 -0.12 -11.61 -1.61
C LEU A 38 1.23 -11.95 -1.00
N ASN A 39 2.31 -11.92 -1.79
CA ASN A 39 3.66 -12.15 -1.28
C ASN A 39 4.07 -11.09 -0.24
N ALA A 40 3.86 -9.81 -0.55
CA ALA A 40 4.14 -8.70 0.37
C ALA A 40 3.32 -8.79 1.67
N LEU A 41 2.01 -9.08 1.55
CA LEU A 41 1.11 -9.18 2.71
C LEU A 41 1.29 -10.47 3.53
N SER A 42 1.84 -11.53 2.94
CA SER A 42 2.13 -12.80 3.63
C SER A 42 3.29 -12.68 4.63
N GLY A 43 4.05 -11.58 4.62
CA GLY A 43 5.28 -11.45 5.41
C GLY A 43 6.38 -12.42 4.99
N ARG A 44 6.28 -13.02 3.80
CA ARG A 44 7.36 -13.83 3.21
C ARG A 44 8.37 -12.88 2.56
N THR A 45 9.28 -12.39 3.39
CA THR A 45 10.59 -11.87 2.96
C THR A 45 11.61 -12.99 2.97
#